data_AF-A0A2V9ATI0-F1
#
_entry.id   AF-A0A2V9ATI0-F1
#
_cell.length_a   1.000
_cell.length_b   1.000
_cell.length_c   1.000
_cell.angle_alpha   90.00
_cell.angle_beta   90.00
_cell.angle_gamma   90.00
#
_symmetry.space_group_name_H-M   'P 1'
#
loop_
_entity.id
_entity.type
_entity.pdbx_description
1 polymer ?
#
loop_
_entity_poly.entity_id
_entity_poly.type
_entity_poly.pdbx_seq_one_letter_code
_entity_poly.pdbx_strand_id
1 'polypeptide(L)'
;MRWRDESLQKKQWMEMAMWFCAAILKVAERDGERRADSLWEEQFFLVETDDDKLAWKEAEKLATRREAPYKNDKGELISWQFVKVDRVYAIPDEKLGSGVEVFSRFLRDSEAKSLMTPFEEFRH
;
A
#
# COMPACT_ATOMS: atom_id res chain seq x y z
N MET A 1 -22.06 -25.84 33.42
CA MET A 1 -22.08 -24.68 32.50
C MET A 1 -20.71 -24.05 32.49
N ARG A 2 -19.96 -24.16 31.39
CA ARG A 2 -18.59 -23.66 31.26
C ARG A 2 -18.67 -22.25 30.69
N TRP A 3 -18.66 -21.23 31.55
CA TRP A 3 -18.49 -19.84 31.13
C TRP A 3 -17.11 -19.74 30.49
N ARG A 4 -17.07 -19.57 29.15
CA ARG A 4 -15.83 -19.23 28.45
C ARG A 4 -15.58 -17.76 28.76
N ASP A 5 -14.46 -17.51 29.44
CA ASP A 5 -14.03 -16.16 29.78
C ASP A 5 -13.64 -15.42 28.49
N GLU A 6 -14.56 -14.60 27.98
CA GLU A 6 -14.37 -13.77 26.79
C GLU A 6 -13.20 -12.81 26.95
N SER A 7 -12.78 -12.48 28.19
CA SER A 7 -11.66 -11.58 28.44
C SER A 7 -10.31 -12.23 28.15
N LEU A 8 -10.15 -13.53 28.43
CA LEU A 8 -8.96 -14.30 28.06
C LEU A 8 -8.88 -14.50 26.55
N GLN A 9 -10.04 -14.72 25.90
CA GLN A 9 -10.09 -14.86 24.46
C GLN A 9 -9.76 -13.52 23.77
N LYS A 10 -10.29 -12.39 24.24
CA LYS A 10 -9.90 -11.05 23.75
C LYS A 10 -8.42 -10.72 23.99
N LYS A 11 -7.87 -11.09 25.16
CA LYS A 11 -6.45 -10.88 25.47
C LYS A 11 -5.54 -11.66 24.55
N GLN A 12 -5.89 -12.92 24.28
CA GLN A 12 -5.13 -13.81 23.41
C GLN A 12 -5.23 -13.40 21.93
N TRP A 13 -6.33 -12.75 21.52
CA TRP A 13 -6.50 -12.20 20.17
C TRP A 13 -5.76 -10.87 19.99
N MET A 14 -5.62 -10.08 21.06
CA MET A 14 -4.75 -8.89 21.07
C MET A 14 -3.25 -9.24 21.09
N GLU A 15 -2.88 -10.45 21.49
CA GLU A 15 -1.47 -10.92 21.53
C GLU A 15 -0.98 -11.52 20.21
N MET A 16 -1.81 -11.63 19.17
CA MET A 16 -1.47 -12.28 17.89
C MET A 16 -1.53 -11.37 16.66
N ALA A 17 -1.93 -10.11 16.83
CA ALA A 17 -1.93 -9.16 15.73
C ALA A 17 -0.49 -8.84 15.32
N MET A 18 -0.18 -9.02 14.04
CA MET A 18 1.12 -8.72 13.46
C MET A 18 1.01 -7.49 12.58
N TRP A 19 2.12 -6.76 12.48
CA TRP A 19 2.24 -5.67 11.53
C TRP A 19 2.66 -6.20 10.17
N PHE A 20 2.04 -5.67 9.13
CA PHE A 20 2.35 -5.95 7.75
C PHE A 20 2.54 -4.65 6.97
N CYS A 21 3.51 -4.64 6.08
CA CYS A 21 3.59 -3.65 5.01
C CYS A 21 2.96 -4.24 3.74
N ALA A 22 1.91 -3.62 3.24
CA ALA A 22 1.29 -3.96 1.97
C ALA A 22 1.68 -2.95 0.90
N ALA A 23 2.35 -3.42 -0.16
CA ALA A 23 2.67 -2.63 -1.34
C ALA A 23 1.57 -2.80 -2.39
N ILE A 24 1.02 -1.70 -2.88
CA ILE A 24 0.00 -1.70 -3.92
C ILE A 24 0.45 -0.87 -5.13
N LEU A 25 -0.10 -1.21 -6.29
CA LEU A 25 0.12 -0.45 -7.52
C LEU A 25 -1.17 0.19 -8.01
N LYS A 26 -1.07 1.49 -8.33
CA LYS A 26 -2.08 2.27 -9.01
C LYS A 26 -1.54 2.81 -10.33
N VAL A 27 -2.45 3.09 -11.26
CA VAL A 27 -2.14 3.70 -12.54
C VAL A 27 -3.08 4.87 -12.80
N ALA A 28 -2.56 5.95 -13.35
CA ALA A 28 -3.33 7.11 -13.75
C ALA A 28 -4.02 6.86 -15.10
N GLU A 29 -5.30 7.14 -15.16
CA GLU A 29 -6.08 7.28 -16.39
C GLU A 29 -6.29 8.76 -16.71
N ARG A 30 -6.18 9.11 -17.99
CA ARG A 30 -6.45 10.46 -18.51
C ARG A 30 -7.75 10.41 -19.29
N ASP A 31 -8.75 11.15 -18.83
CA ASP A 31 -10.11 11.17 -19.38
C ASP A 31 -10.76 9.78 -19.47
N GLY A 32 -10.48 8.93 -18.47
CA GLY A 32 -10.98 7.55 -18.39
C GLY A 32 -10.22 6.54 -19.26
N GLU A 33 -9.11 6.95 -19.87
CA GLU A 33 -8.27 6.07 -20.68
C GLU A 33 -6.89 5.87 -20.06
N ARG A 34 -6.48 4.60 -19.95
CA ARG A 34 -5.11 4.21 -19.65
C ARG A 34 -4.26 4.28 -20.91
N ARG A 35 -3.13 4.99 -20.84
CA ARG A 35 -2.19 5.16 -21.94
C ARG A 35 -0.88 4.41 -21.67
N ALA A 36 -0.07 4.23 -22.71
CA ALA A 36 1.23 3.57 -22.58
C ALA A 36 2.21 4.34 -21.69
N ASP A 37 2.07 5.67 -21.66
CA ASP A 37 2.82 6.63 -20.85
C ASP A 37 2.08 7.04 -19.56
N SER A 38 1.05 6.27 -19.15
CA SER A 38 0.34 6.53 -17.90
C SER A 38 1.31 6.50 -16.71
N LEU A 39 1.14 7.46 -15.79
CA LEU A 39 1.86 7.48 -14.53
C LEU A 39 1.44 6.30 -13.67
N TRP A 40 2.41 5.74 -12.95
CA TRP A 40 2.19 4.69 -11.98
C TRP A 40 2.58 5.20 -10.59
N GLU A 41 1.88 4.68 -9.60
CA GLU A 41 2.15 4.95 -8.20
C GLU A 41 2.27 3.62 -7.45
N GLU A 42 3.32 3.51 -6.65
CA GLU A 42 3.48 2.45 -5.66
C GLU A 42 3.17 3.04 -4.29
N GLN A 43 2.10 2.56 -3.65
CA GLN A 43 1.70 3.00 -2.31
C GLN A 43 1.98 1.89 -1.30
N PHE A 44 2.43 2.26 -0.11
CA PHE A 44 2.69 1.35 0.99
C PHE A 44 1.72 1.62 2.14
N PHE A 45 0.99 0.60 2.55
CA PHE A 45 0.12 0.65 3.71
C PHE A 45 0.69 -0.18 4.84
N LEU A 46 0.66 0.40 6.04
CA LEU A 46 0.87 -0.32 7.27
C LEU A 46 -0.48 -0.91 7.72
N VAL A 47 -0.51 -2.21 7.95
CA VAL A 47 -1.72 -2.99 8.24
C VAL A 47 -1.48 -3.86 9.47
N GLU A 48 -2.41 -3.86 10.41
CA GLU A 48 -2.39 -4.73 11.59
C GLU A 48 -3.45 -5.83 11.41
N THR A 49 -3.00 -7.08 11.30
CA THR A 49 -3.90 -8.25 11.10
C THR A 49 -3.29 -9.51 11.70
N ASP A 50 -4.09 -10.56 11.81
CA ASP A 50 -3.64 -11.85 12.39
C ASP A 50 -2.74 -12.65 11.44
N ASP A 51 -2.87 -12.44 10.12
CA ASP A 51 -2.09 -13.15 9.10
C ASP A 51 -1.94 -12.35 7.79
N ASP A 52 -1.10 -12.87 6.90
CA ASP A 52 -0.77 -12.28 5.59
C ASP A 52 -1.95 -12.24 4.62
N LYS A 53 -2.86 -13.22 4.67
CA LYS A 53 -4.05 -13.27 3.83
C LYS A 53 -5.06 -12.20 4.23
N LEU A 54 -5.22 -11.95 5.52
CA LEU A 54 -6.03 -10.86 6.04
C LEU A 54 -5.39 -9.51 5.69
N ALA A 55 -4.08 -9.36 5.87
CA ALA A 55 -3.36 -8.16 5.44
C ALA A 55 -3.58 -7.85 3.96
N TRP A 56 -3.53 -8.86 3.09
CA TRP A 56 -3.80 -8.70 1.66
C TRP A 56 -5.22 -8.17 1.39
N LYS A 57 -6.23 -8.77 2.03
CA LYS A 57 -7.63 -8.33 1.88
C LYS A 57 -7.84 -6.91 2.40
N GLU A 58 -7.21 -6.54 3.51
CA GLU A 58 -7.26 -5.18 4.02
C GLU A 58 -6.56 -4.20 3.08
N ALA A 59 -5.43 -4.60 2.47
CA ALA A 59 -4.75 -3.80 1.47
C ALA A 59 -5.63 -3.55 0.23
N GLU A 60 -6.38 -4.54 -0.25
CA GLU A 60 -7.34 -4.36 -1.36
C GLU A 60 -8.45 -3.36 -1.00
N LYS A 61 -8.97 -3.42 0.24
CA LYS A 61 -9.97 -2.46 0.74
C LYS A 61 -9.40 -1.04 0.84
N LEU A 62 -8.16 -0.90 1.28
CA LEU A 62 -7.46 0.40 1.34
C LEU A 62 -7.20 0.95 -0.07
N ALA A 63 -6.74 0.09 -0.98
CA ALA A 63 -6.39 0.45 -2.35
C ALA A 63 -7.58 0.92 -3.19
N THR A 64 -8.76 0.37 -2.92
CA THR A 64 -10.02 0.71 -3.60
C THR A 64 -10.68 1.98 -3.07
N ARG A 65 -10.14 2.59 -2.00
CA ARG A 65 -10.57 3.93 -1.58
C ARG A 65 -10.25 4.92 -2.69
N ARG A 66 -11.31 5.51 -3.25
CA ARG A 66 -11.18 6.45 -4.36
C ARG A 66 -10.58 7.75 -3.87
N GLU A 67 -9.50 8.15 -4.52
CA GLU A 67 -9.03 9.53 -4.50
C GLU A 67 -9.96 10.36 -5.40
N ALA A 68 -10.17 11.62 -5.05
CA ALA A 68 -10.96 12.52 -5.87
C ALA A 68 -10.20 12.77 -7.19
N PRO A 69 -10.82 12.54 -8.36
CA PRO A 69 -10.19 12.87 -9.62
C PRO A 69 -9.97 14.38 -9.71
N TYR A 70 -8.90 14.78 -10.39
CA TYR A 70 -8.52 16.19 -10.54
C TYR A 70 -8.20 16.50 -12.01
N LYS A 71 -8.18 17.78 -12.37
CA LYS A 71 -7.73 18.20 -13.70
C LYS A 71 -6.25 18.56 -13.65
N ASN A 72 -5.47 18.08 -14.62
CA ASN A 72 -4.10 18.57 -14.80
C ASN A 72 -4.09 19.95 -15.49
N ASP A 73 -2.90 20.52 -15.71
CA ASP A 73 -2.73 21.84 -16.33
C ASP A 73 -3.23 21.93 -17.78
N LYS A 74 -3.41 20.78 -18.44
CA LYS A 74 -3.98 20.67 -19.78
C LYS A 74 -5.51 20.53 -19.77
N GLY A 75 -6.12 20.49 -18.58
CA GLY A 75 -7.55 20.32 -18.40
C GLY A 75 -8.05 18.87 -18.52
N GLU A 76 -7.14 17.89 -18.72
CA GLU A 76 -7.46 16.46 -18.77
C GLU A 76 -7.84 15.98 -17.36
N LEU A 77 -8.90 15.16 -17.25
CA LEU A 77 -9.32 14.58 -15.99
C LEU A 77 -8.41 13.39 -15.64
N ILE A 78 -7.67 13.51 -14.55
CA ILE A 78 -6.82 12.46 -13.99
C ILE A 78 -7.59 11.69 -12.93
N SER A 79 -7.61 10.37 -13.06
CA SER A 79 -8.15 9.45 -12.04
C SER A 79 -7.19 8.30 -11.79
N TRP A 80 -7.07 7.89 -10.52
CA TRP A 80 -6.20 6.78 -10.13
C TRP A 80 -7.00 5.48 -10.04
N GLN A 81 -6.54 4.45 -10.76
CA GLN A 81 -7.14 3.13 -10.73
C GLN A 81 -6.24 2.15 -9.98
N PHE A 82 -6.85 1.39 -9.08
CA PHE A 82 -6.21 0.26 -8.44
C PHE A 82 -5.90 -0.83 -9.48
N VAL A 83 -4.64 -1.29 -9.50
CA VAL A 83 -4.21 -2.37 -10.39
C VAL A 83 -4.12 -3.68 -9.63
N LYS A 84 -3.33 -3.72 -8.54
CA LYS A 84 -3.17 -4.91 -7.69
C LYS A 84 -2.50 -4.56 -6.37
N VAL A 85 -2.68 -5.43 -5.38
CA VAL A 85 -1.69 -5.58 -4.31
C VAL A 85 -0.49 -6.29 -4.93
N ASP A 86 0.70 -5.67 -4.90
CA ASP A 86 1.91 -6.32 -5.40
C ASP A 86 2.39 -7.36 -4.39
N ARG A 87 2.50 -6.97 -3.11
CA ARG A 87 3.11 -7.77 -2.05
C ARG A 87 2.61 -7.39 -0.67
N VAL A 88 2.73 -8.34 0.25
CA VAL A 88 2.54 -8.14 1.69
C VAL A 88 3.74 -8.72 2.41
N TYR A 89 4.31 -7.96 3.34
CA TYR A 89 5.48 -8.33 4.12
C TYR A 89 5.15 -8.24 5.60
N ALA A 90 5.38 -9.33 6.34
CA ALA A 90 5.34 -9.26 7.80
C ALA A 90 6.48 -8.37 8.29
N ILE A 91 6.17 -7.48 9.21
CA ILE A 91 7.14 -6.68 9.93
C ILE A 91 7.42 -7.45 11.22
N PRO A 92 8.60 -8.06 11.37
CA PRO A 92 8.88 -9.03 12.43
C PRO A 92 8.99 -8.41 13.83
N ASP A 93 8.96 -7.08 13.94
CA ASP A 93 8.96 -6.41 15.23
C ASP A 93 7.54 -6.39 15.82
N GLU A 94 7.41 -6.97 17.03
CA GLU A 94 6.17 -6.95 17.81
C GLU A 94 5.68 -5.51 18.08
N LYS A 95 6.58 -4.51 18.01
CA LYS A 95 6.25 -3.10 18.19
C LYS A 95 6.86 -2.23 17.11
N LEU A 96 6.01 -1.49 16.40
CA LEU A 96 6.48 -0.42 15.53
C LEU A 96 7.14 0.69 16.34
N GLY A 97 8.34 1.06 15.92
CA GLY A 97 9.15 2.07 16.58
C GLY A 97 10.13 2.75 15.63
N SER A 98 10.88 3.71 16.17
CA SER A 98 11.94 4.38 15.42
C SER A 98 13.02 3.39 15.00
N GLY A 99 13.42 3.42 13.73
CA GLY A 99 14.46 2.55 13.17
C GLY A 99 13.98 1.19 12.67
N VAL A 100 12.70 0.85 12.83
CA VAL A 100 12.13 -0.39 12.25
C VAL A 100 12.10 -0.29 10.72
N GLU A 101 12.71 -1.26 10.06
CA GLU A 101 12.58 -1.42 8.61
C GLU A 101 11.18 -1.94 8.27
N VAL A 102 10.42 -1.16 7.50
CA VAL A 102 9.04 -1.49 7.11
C VAL A 102 9.01 -2.26 5.78
N PHE A 103 9.90 -1.91 4.86
CA PHE A 103 9.98 -2.50 3.53
C PHE A 103 11.37 -2.28 2.92
N SER A 104 11.87 -3.31 2.25
CA SER A 104 13.02 -3.22 1.36
C SER A 104 12.82 -4.15 0.16
N ARG A 105 13.47 -3.82 -0.96
CA ARG A 105 13.54 -4.70 -2.14
C ARG A 105 14.89 -4.57 -2.82
N PHE A 106 15.29 -5.63 -3.50
CA PHE A 106 16.37 -5.55 -4.48
C PHE A 106 15.89 -4.82 -5.73
N LEU A 107 16.77 -4.03 -6.31
CA LEU A 107 16.53 -3.29 -7.54
C LEU A 107 17.50 -3.77 -8.61
N ARG A 108 17.03 -3.79 -9.86
CA ARG A 108 17.89 -3.83 -11.03
C ARG A 108 18.58 -2.48 -11.20
N ASP A 109 19.72 -2.46 -11.88
CA ASP A 109 20.45 -1.22 -12.19
C ASP A 109 19.57 -0.18 -12.89
N SER A 110 18.72 -0.61 -13.82
CA SER A 110 17.76 0.28 -14.51
C SER A 110 16.72 0.89 -13.58
N GLU A 111 16.24 0.13 -12.59
CA GLU A 111 15.25 0.60 -11.61
C GLU A 111 15.90 1.59 -10.63
N ALA A 112 17.12 1.30 -10.17
CA ALA A 112 17.89 2.23 -9.34
C ALA A 112 18.17 3.55 -10.08
N LYS A 113 18.59 3.49 -11.35
CA LYS A 113 18.77 4.68 -12.20
C LYS A 113 17.48 5.46 -12.40
N SER A 114 16.36 4.76 -12.60
CA SER A 114 15.04 5.38 -12.69
C SER A 114 14.70 6.14 -11.41
N LEU A 115 14.92 5.56 -10.22
CA LEU A 115 14.65 6.20 -8.93
C LEU A 115 15.57 7.39 -8.63
N MET A 116 16.82 7.35 -9.11
CA MET A 116 17.76 8.47 -8.97
C MET A 116 17.50 9.61 -9.96
N THR A 117 16.67 9.37 -10.97
CA THR A 117 16.27 10.39 -11.93
C THR A 117 14.99 11.04 -11.40
N PRO A 118 15.01 12.33 -11.01
CA PRO A 118 13.81 13.00 -10.57
C PRO A 118 12.75 12.93 -11.66
N PHE A 119 11.48 12.79 -11.27
CA PHE A 119 10.42 13.21 -12.17
C PHE A 119 10.65 14.70 -12.44
N GLU A 120 10.55 15.13 -13.70
CA GLU A 120 10.48 16.55 -14.00
C GLU A 120 9.21 17.09 -13.32
N GLU A 121 9.36 17.58 -12.09
CA GLU A 121 8.34 18.38 -11.44
C GLU A 121 8.15 19.59 -12.37
N PHE A 122 6.98 19.67 -13.00
CA PHE A 122 6.56 20.86 -13.72
C PHE A 122 6.73 22.03 -12.75
N ARG A 123 7.75 22.86 -12.97
CA ARG A 123 7.92 24.11 -12.24
C ARG A 123 6.65 24.93 -12.46
N HIS A 124 5.98 25.24 -11.36
CA HIS A 124 4.86 26.18 -11.29
C HIS A 124 5.19 27.52 -11.94
#